data_AF-A0A925TLK4-F1
#
_entry.id   AF-A0A925TLK4-F1
#
_cell.length_a   1.000
_cell.length_b   1.000
_cell.length_c   1.000
_cell.angle_alpha   90.00
_cell.angle_beta   90.00
_cell.angle_gamma   90.00
#
_symmetry.space_group_name_H-M   'P 1'
#
loop_
_entity.id
_entity.type
_entity.pdbx_description
1 polymer ?
#
loop_
_entity_poly.entity_id
_entity_poly.type
_entity_poly.pdbx_seq_one_letter_code
_entity_poly.pdbx_strand_id
1 'polypeptide(L)' 'MTTPASDLILVVDDQPANLGILGDLLEPAGFQLLSATNAADAVRVARKARPHLILLDIVMPDADGFT' A
#
# COMPACT_ATOMS: atom_id res chain seq x y z
N MET A 1 -19.56 19.52 8.70
CA MET A 1 -18.11 19.28 8.82
C MET A 1 -17.90 17.78 8.71
N THR A 2 -17.76 17.27 7.48
CA THR A 2 -17.45 15.85 7.27
C THR A 2 -15.94 15.71 7.43
N THR A 3 -15.52 15.18 8.57
CA THR A 3 -14.16 14.66 8.74
C THR A 3 -13.92 13.69 7.58
N PRO A 4 -12.91 13.89 6.71
CA PRO A 4 -12.63 12.88 5.70
C PRO A 4 -12.32 11.60 6.46
N ALA A 5 -13.04 10.52 6.16
CA ALA A 5 -12.61 9.21 6.60
C ALA A 5 -11.17 9.07 6.11
N SER A 6 -10.23 8.85 7.01
CA SER A 6 -8.83 8.68 6.67
C SER A 6 -8.72 7.46 5.75
N ASP A 7 -8.66 7.70 4.44
CA ASP A 7 -8.70 6.64 3.45
C ASP A 7 -7.41 5.82 3.58
N LEU A 8 -7.58 4.56 3.95
CA LEU A 8 -6.50 3.60 4.07
C LEU A 8 -5.99 3.18 2.68
N ILE A 9 -4.69 3.37 2.43
CA ILE A 9 -3.98 2.99 1.21
C ILE A 9 -2.99 1.86 1.54
N LEU A 10 -2.99 0.80 0.74
CA LEU A 10 -1.98 -0.25 0.81
C LEU A 10 -0.96 -0.07 -0.31
N VAL A 11 0.31 0.04 0.02
CA VAL A 11 1.42 0.10 -0.93
C VAL A 11 2.15 -1.23 -0.92
N VAL A 12 2.41 -1.78 -2.10
CA VAL A 12 3.08 -3.07 -2.29
C VAL A 12 4.28 -2.84 -3.18
N ASP A 13 5.47 -2.90 -2.57
CA ASP A 13 6.74 -2.62 -3.23
C ASP A 13 7.85 -3.34 -2.46
N ASP A 14 8.74 -4.05 -3.17
CA ASP A 14 9.84 -4.81 -2.56
C ASP A 14 11.02 -3.89 -2.15
N GLN A 15 11.02 -2.64 -2.61
CA GLN A 15 12.02 -1.63 -2.29
C GLN A 15 11.56 -0.73 -1.14
N PRO A 16 12.20 -0.79 0.05
CA PRO A 16 11.82 0.03 1.20
C PRO A 16 11.92 1.54 0.95
N ALA A 17 12.78 1.96 0.01
CA ALA A 17 12.93 3.36 -0.37
C ALA A 17 11.64 3.94 -0.98
N ASN A 18 10.96 3.16 -1.83
CA ASN A 18 9.72 3.59 -2.48
C ASN A 18 8.59 3.70 -1.46
N LEU A 19 8.51 2.75 -0.51
CA LEU A 19 7.56 2.79 0.61
C LEU A 19 7.74 4.06 1.46
N GLY A 20 8.99 4.45 1.74
CA GLY A 20 9.30 5.68 2.48
C GLY A 20 8.86 6.94 1.75
N ILE A 21 9.19 7.05 0.46
CA ILE A 21 8.80 8.20 -0.38
C ILE A 21 7.27 8.34 -0.46
N LEU A 22 6.55 7.23 -0.60
CA LEU A 22 5.08 7.24 -0.63
C LEU A 22 4.49 7.59 0.73
N GLY A 23 5.12 7.16 1.82
CA GLY A 23 4.83 7.60 3.18
C GLY A 23 4.88 9.12 3.32
N ASP A 24 6.04 9.68 2.98
CA ASP A 24 6.30 11.12 3.08
C ASP A 24 5.38 11.98 2.20
N LEU A 25 4.83 11.41 1.12
CA LEU A 25 3.90 12.11 0.23
C LEU A 25 2.44 12.02 0.70
N LEU A 26 2.00 10.85 1.16
CA LEU A 26 0.58 10.55 1.38
C LEU A 26 0.15 10.75 2.84
N GLU A 27 1.03 10.52 3.82
CA GLU A 27 0.70 10.77 5.24
C GLU A 27 0.37 12.25 5.52
N PRO A 28 1.12 13.24 5.00
CA PRO A 28 0.78 14.66 5.20
C PRO A 28 -0.54 15.07 4.53
N ALA A 29 -0.99 14.32 3.53
CA ALA A 29 -2.29 14.52 2.89
C ALA A 29 -3.46 13.93 3.70
N GLY A 30 -3.19 13.29 4.84
CA GLY A 30 -4.20 12.74 5.75
C GLY A 30 -4.60 11.30 5.46
N PHE A 31 -3.86 10.60 4.60
CA PHE A 31 -4.07 9.18 4.33
C PHE A 31 -3.40 8.29 5.38
N GLN A 32 -3.99 7.12 5.62
CA GLN A 32 -3.33 6.07 6.39
C GLN A 32 -2.66 5.10 5.43
N LEU A 33 -1.43 4.71 5.73
CA LEU A 33 -0.66 3.83 4.88
C LEU A 33 -0.41 2.48 5.55
N LEU A 34 -0.57 1.43 4.77
CA LEU A 34 -0.04 0.11 5.04
C LEU A 34 0.95 -0.24 3.95
N SER A 35 1.99 -0.97 4.29
CA SER A 35 2.97 -1.45 3.34
C SER A 35 3.08 -2.98 3.36
N ALA A 36 3.40 -3.55 2.21
CA ALA A 36 3.76 -4.95 2.04
C ALA A 36 4.94 -5.03 1.06
N THR A 37 5.89 -5.93 1.34
CA THR A 37 7.09 -6.12 0.50
C THR A 37 7.01 -7.34 -0.41
N ASN A 38 5.88 -8.05 -0.39
CA ASN A 38 5.64 -9.23 -1.22
C ASN A 38 4.13 -9.40 -1.46
N ALA A 39 3.78 -10.11 -2.53
CA ALA A 39 2.39 -10.31 -2.94
C ALA A 39 1.55 -11.09 -1.91
N ALA A 40 2.12 -12.10 -1.25
CA ALA A 40 1.40 -12.92 -0.28
C ALA A 40 0.94 -12.09 0.93
N ASP A 41 1.83 -11.27 1.48
CA ASP A 41 1.51 -10.33 2.55
C ASP A 41 0.56 -9.24 2.08
N ALA A 42 0.73 -8.72 0.87
CA ALA A 42 -0.18 -7.74 0.29
C ALA A 42 -1.61 -8.28 0.23
N VAL A 43 -1.82 -9.50 -0.26
CA VAL A 43 -3.15 -10.14 -0.33
C VAL A 43 -3.72 -10.35 1.07
N ARG A 44 -2.91 -10.82 2.02
CA ARG A 44 -3.31 -11.04 3.42
C ARG A 44 -3.75 -9.72 4.07
N VAL A 45 -2.96 -8.66 3.89
CA VAL A 45 -3.23 -7.33 4.42
C VAL A 45 -4.46 -6.72 3.76
N ALA A 46 -4.57 -6.78 2.43
CA ALA A 46 -5.72 -6.26 1.68
C ALA A 46 -7.03 -6.91 2.14
N ARG A 47 -7.06 -8.24 2.34
CA ARG A 47 -8.24 -8.96 2.81
C ARG A 47 -8.66 -8.58 4.23
N LYS A 48 -7.68 -8.33 5.12
CA LYS A 48 -7.92 -8.02 6.53
C LYS A 48 -8.28 -6.55 6.75
N ALA A 49 -7.52 -5.64 6.14
CA ALA A 49 -7.60 -4.21 6.38
C ALA A 49 -8.57 -3.50 5.43
N ARG A 50 -8.94 -4.12 4.30
CA ARG A 50 -9.83 -3.54 3.27
C ARG A 50 -9.48 -2.10 2.91
N PRO A 51 -8.27 -1.86 2.37
CA PRO A 51 -7.86 -0.53 1.93
C PRO A 51 -8.78 -0.03 0.80
N HIS A 52 -8.91 1.29 0.68
CA HIS A 52 -9.69 1.97 -0.35
C HIS A 52 -8.92 2.02 -1.68
N LEU A 53 -7.60 1.99 -1.61
CA LEU A 53 -6.68 2.00 -2.75
C LEU A 53 -5.51 1.05 -2.49
N ILE A 54 -5.09 0.33 -3.52
CA ILE A 54 -3.88 -0.49 -3.50
C ILE A 54 -2.94 0.02 -4.59
N LEU A 55 -1.73 0.42 -4.21
CA LEU A 55 -0.63 0.75 -5.11
C LEU A 55 0.28 -0.46 -5.18
N LEU A 56 0.39 -1.09 -6.35
CA LEU A 56 1.18 -2.30 -6.57
C LEU A 56 2.31 -1.99 -7.54
N ASP A 57 3.56 -2.22 -7.12
CA ASP A 57 4.67 -2.30 -8.06
C ASP A 57 4.60 -3.61 -8.83
N ILE A 58 4.62 -3.49 -10.16
CA ILE A 58 4.57 -4.63 -11.09
C ILE A 58 5.97 -5.15 -11.41
N VAL A 59 7.03 -4.42 -11.03
CA VAL A 59 8.42 -4.80 -11.27
C VAL A 59 9.01 -5.45 -10.01
N MET A 60 8.26 -6.37 -9.39
CA MET A 60 8.79 -7.19 -8.30
C MET A 60 9.42 -8.48 -8.86
N PRO A 61 10.69 -8.78 -8.55
CA PRO A 61 11.38 -9.97 -9.05
C PRO A 61 10.80 -11.31 -8.52
N ASP A 62 10.07 -11.26 -7.40
CA ASP A 62 9.57 -12.45 -6.69
C ASP A 62 8.08 -12.77 -6.94
N ALA A 63 7.35 -11.96 -7.71
CA ALA A 63 5.95 -12.24 -7.99
C ALA A 63 5.50 -11.63 -9.32
N ASP A 64 5.41 -12.46 -10.35
CA ASP A 64 4.48 -12.21 -11.44
C ASP A 64 3.07 -12.11 -10.82
N GLY A 65 2.59 -10.88 -10.61
CA GLY A 65 1.34 -10.51 -9.92
C GLY A 65 0.06 -10.90 -10.66
N PHE A 66 0.05 -12.08 -11.29
CA PHE A 66 -0.99 -12.55 -12.21
C PHE A 66 -1.69 -13.85 -11.78
N THR A 67 -1.41 -14.43 -10.61
CA THR A 67 -2.06 -15.67 -10.12
C THR A 67 -2.71 -15.48 -8.76
#